data_AF-A0A8C5B8B7-F1
#
_entry.id   AF-A0A8C5B8B7-F1
#
_cell.length_a   1.000
_cell.length_b   1.000
_cell.length_c   1.000
_cell.angle_alpha   90.00
_cell.angle_beta   90.00
_cell.angle_gamma   90.00
#
_symmetry.space_group_name_H-M   'P 1'
#
loop_
_entity.id
_entity.type
_entity.pdbx_description
1 polymer ?
#
loop_
_entity_poly.entity_id
_entity_poly.type
_entity_poly.pdbx_seq_one_letter_code
_entity_poly.pdbx_strand_id
1 'polypeptide(L)'
;KTQRRRESEKAARACVCVCVFQMLLSSQHFRRKPSVWAHNRSSEWWDVIVPGFTNEQWVENFRMSEETFGFLSNKLRPVLERQDTNFRGCVPLKKRVAIALWKLATGSEYRSIGHLFGVSITTVCRCVQDFCAAAETLLVPEQIRFPDEVKFREMATYIENRWGLPHCVGAIDGSHIPILAPQDYHCDFFNRKGWHSILLQGVVDGKGLFWNVFAGLAGSMHDARVLRVSKLWELASRGNHFPARTRNIGGVTAGYYIIGDSAYPLQNWLLKPFQDKGRLTAEQQMFNRKFSRVRVVVENAFGRLKGRWRCLLKRNESDLQLVKSMVMTCCALYNLCENHGETYETELDVQPAEPGVAVAQDVEGINVREGLMQFLLANN
;
A
#
# COMPACT_ATOMS: atom_id res chain seq x y z
N LYS A 1 -16.63 91.66 2.84
CA LYS A 1 -17.41 90.40 2.66
C LYS A 1 -16.54 89.19 2.25
N THR A 2 -15.33 89.38 1.73
CA THR A 2 -14.45 88.33 1.18
C THR A 2 -13.59 87.59 2.22
N GLN A 3 -13.26 88.23 3.37
CA GLN A 3 -12.46 87.63 4.44
C GLN A 3 -13.23 86.53 5.22
N ARG A 4 -14.46 86.84 5.66
CA ARG A 4 -15.33 85.92 6.43
C ARG A 4 -15.69 84.63 5.65
N ARG A 5 -15.78 84.72 4.32
CA ARG A 5 -16.10 83.57 3.45
C ARG A 5 -14.91 82.60 3.33
N ARG A 6 -13.67 83.13 3.33
CA ARG A 6 -12.44 82.31 3.33
C ARG A 6 -12.19 81.63 4.67
N GLU A 7 -12.56 82.28 5.77
CA GLU A 7 -12.47 81.68 7.12
C GLU A 7 -13.52 80.58 7.32
N SER A 8 -14.75 80.75 6.82
CA SER A 8 -15.77 79.69 6.88
C SER A 8 -15.41 78.48 6.02
N GLU A 9 -14.79 78.67 4.86
CA GLU A 9 -14.31 77.58 4.00
C GLU A 9 -13.12 76.84 4.61
N LYS A 10 -12.21 77.54 5.29
CA LYS A 10 -11.11 76.90 6.04
C LYS A 10 -11.63 76.09 7.24
N ALA A 11 -12.60 76.62 7.97
CA ALA A 11 -13.24 75.92 9.08
C ALA A 11 -14.02 74.68 8.60
N ALA A 12 -14.75 74.78 7.48
CA ALA A 12 -15.46 73.65 6.89
C ALA A 12 -14.50 72.56 6.39
N ARG A 13 -13.38 72.94 5.75
CA ARG A 13 -12.34 71.98 5.33
C ARG A 13 -11.64 71.30 6.51
N ALA A 14 -11.37 72.05 7.59
CA ALA A 14 -10.81 71.48 8.81
C ALA A 14 -11.79 70.48 9.47
N CYS A 15 -13.10 70.81 9.50
CA CYS A 15 -14.13 69.92 10.06
C CYS A 15 -14.31 68.65 9.23
N VAL A 16 -14.30 68.74 7.89
CA VAL A 16 -14.34 67.57 6.99
C VAL A 16 -13.07 66.73 7.17
N CYS A 17 -11.90 67.34 7.31
CA CYS A 17 -10.65 66.62 7.53
C CYS A 17 -10.65 65.88 8.88
N VAL A 18 -11.15 66.52 9.96
CA VAL A 18 -11.31 65.89 11.27
C VAL A 18 -12.34 64.75 11.22
N CYS A 19 -13.48 64.93 10.55
CA CYS A 19 -14.48 63.86 10.37
C CYS A 19 -13.95 62.69 9.55
N VAL A 20 -13.19 62.94 8.47
CA VAL A 20 -12.56 61.89 7.67
C VAL A 20 -11.46 61.19 8.47
N PHE A 21 -10.68 61.92 9.27
CA PHE A 21 -9.67 61.34 10.15
C PHE A 21 -10.31 60.53 11.29
N GLN A 22 -11.45 60.96 11.84
CA GLN A 22 -12.25 60.19 12.79
C GLN A 22 -12.92 58.98 12.15
N MET A 23 -13.36 59.04 10.89
CA MET A 23 -13.89 57.89 10.15
C MET A 23 -12.78 56.90 9.75
N LEU A 24 -11.56 57.36 9.50
CA LEU A 24 -10.37 56.53 9.28
C LEU A 24 -9.87 55.91 10.59
N LEU A 25 -9.94 56.63 11.71
CA LEU A 25 -9.65 56.13 13.06
C LEU A 25 -10.76 55.22 13.61
N SER A 26 -12.02 55.41 13.19
CA SER A 26 -13.16 54.53 13.50
C SER A 26 -13.24 53.33 12.54
N SER A 27 -12.61 53.44 11.36
CA SER A 27 -12.19 52.31 10.53
C SER A 27 -10.92 51.67 11.10
N GLN A 28 -10.85 51.55 12.43
CA GLN A 28 -10.16 50.43 13.04
C GLN A 28 -10.68 49.20 12.31
N HIS A 29 -9.81 48.64 11.47
CA HIS A 29 -10.02 47.31 10.93
C HIS A 29 -10.53 46.48 12.09
N PHE A 30 -11.79 46.06 12.01
CA PHE A 30 -12.29 44.93 12.78
C PHE A 30 -11.45 43.75 12.27
N ARG A 31 -10.18 43.68 12.69
CA ARG A 31 -9.37 42.49 12.60
C ARG A 31 -10.19 41.52 13.42
N ARG A 32 -10.95 40.68 12.74
CA ARG A 32 -11.64 39.54 13.36
C ARG A 32 -10.61 38.94 14.30
N LYS A 33 -10.84 39.03 15.61
CA LYS A 33 -10.05 38.26 16.58
C LYS A 33 -10.08 36.82 16.04
N PRO A 34 -8.92 36.14 15.89
CA PRO A 34 -8.93 34.79 15.36
C PRO A 34 -9.98 33.97 16.10
N SER A 35 -10.97 33.49 15.35
CA SER A 35 -12.00 32.61 15.87
C SER A 35 -11.31 31.33 16.32
N VAL A 36 -11.27 31.08 17.62
CA VAL A 36 -10.90 29.80 18.25
C VAL A 36 -9.70 29.10 17.58
N TRP A 37 -8.48 29.36 18.07
CA TRP A 37 -7.24 28.74 17.57
C TRP A 37 -7.24 27.21 17.62
N ALA A 38 -7.97 26.61 18.56
CA ALA A 38 -8.24 25.18 18.62
C ALA A 38 -9.60 24.92 19.28
N HIS A 39 -10.47 24.15 18.61
CA HIS A 39 -11.68 23.65 19.26
C HIS A 39 -11.31 22.59 20.31
N ASN A 40 -11.95 22.67 21.49
CA ASN A 40 -11.88 21.59 22.47
C ASN A 40 -12.47 20.31 21.86
N ARG A 41 -11.76 19.19 22.00
CA ARG A 41 -12.15 17.88 21.47
C ARG A 41 -11.81 16.86 22.54
N SER A 42 -12.75 15.96 22.86
CA SER A 42 -12.47 14.87 23.79
C SER A 42 -11.35 14.00 23.22
N SER A 43 -10.35 13.74 24.04
CA SER A 43 -9.27 12.79 23.77
C SER A 43 -9.32 11.58 24.71
N GLU A 44 -10.42 11.44 25.47
CA GLU A 44 -10.62 10.43 26.52
C GLU A 44 -10.40 9.00 26.00
N TRP A 45 -10.86 8.71 24.78
CA TRP A 45 -10.65 7.37 24.20
C TRP A 45 -9.16 7.00 24.13
N TRP A 46 -8.31 7.88 23.62
CA TRP A 46 -6.87 7.59 23.52
C TRP A 46 -6.14 7.76 24.85
N ASP A 47 -6.49 8.76 25.65
CA ASP A 47 -5.73 9.11 26.86
C ASP A 47 -6.14 8.25 28.09
N VAL A 48 -7.38 7.74 28.12
CA VAL A 48 -7.96 7.03 29.28
C VAL A 48 -8.35 5.59 28.94
N ILE A 49 -8.99 5.35 27.79
CA ILE A 49 -9.52 4.01 27.46
C ILE A 49 -8.42 3.10 26.89
N VAL A 50 -7.67 3.57 25.89
CA VAL A 50 -6.62 2.76 25.22
C VAL A 50 -5.57 2.22 26.19
N PRO A 51 -5.07 2.96 27.21
CA PRO A 51 -4.14 2.41 28.19
C PRO A 51 -4.69 1.24 29.01
N GLY A 52 -6.02 1.08 29.06
CA GLY A 52 -6.69 -0.04 29.75
C GLY A 52 -7.06 -1.21 28.83
N PHE A 53 -6.65 -1.20 27.56
CA PHE A 53 -6.96 -2.28 26.62
C PHE A 53 -6.31 -3.61 27.02
N THR A 54 -7.04 -4.71 26.82
CA THR A 54 -6.43 -6.05 26.80
C THR A 54 -5.64 -6.26 25.51
N ASN A 55 -4.81 -7.31 25.46
CA ASN A 55 -4.07 -7.66 24.25
C ASN A 55 -5.00 -7.91 23.05
N GLU A 56 -6.14 -8.56 23.27
CA GLU A 56 -7.12 -8.86 22.22
C GLU A 56 -7.75 -7.57 21.69
N GLN A 57 -8.15 -6.65 22.58
CA GLN A 57 -8.67 -5.35 22.19
C GLN A 57 -7.62 -4.53 21.43
N TRP A 58 -6.37 -4.58 21.85
CA TRP A 58 -5.29 -3.89 21.16
C TRP A 58 -5.11 -4.42 19.74
N VAL A 59 -5.02 -5.75 19.56
CA VAL A 59 -4.86 -6.40 18.26
C VAL A 59 -6.08 -6.16 17.37
N GLU A 60 -7.30 -6.18 17.90
CA GLU A 60 -8.53 -5.91 17.14
C GLU A 60 -8.48 -4.50 16.50
N ASN A 61 -8.00 -3.51 17.26
CA ASN A 61 -7.98 -2.11 16.87
C ASN A 61 -6.76 -1.74 15.99
N PHE A 62 -5.56 -2.23 16.34
CA PHE A 62 -4.30 -1.84 15.69
C PHE A 62 -3.70 -2.92 14.77
N ARG A 63 -4.30 -4.11 14.73
CA ARG A 63 -3.96 -5.24 13.83
C ARG A 63 -2.55 -5.82 14.03
N MET A 64 -1.96 -5.54 15.17
CA MET A 64 -0.67 -6.02 15.67
C MET A 64 -0.63 -5.89 17.19
N SER A 65 0.24 -6.64 17.86
CA SER A 65 0.51 -6.51 19.30
C SER A 65 1.06 -5.12 19.69
N GLU A 66 0.98 -4.78 20.97
CA GLU A 66 1.57 -3.54 21.48
C GLU A 66 3.10 -3.53 21.37
N GLU A 67 3.74 -4.70 21.46
CA GLU A 67 5.18 -4.86 21.25
C GLU A 67 5.59 -4.48 19.83
N THR A 68 4.93 -5.06 18.82
CA THR A 68 5.18 -4.74 17.40
C THR A 68 4.85 -3.28 17.10
N PHE A 69 3.80 -2.73 17.71
CA PHE A 69 3.50 -1.31 17.63
C PHE A 69 4.61 -0.43 18.21
N GLY A 70 5.17 -0.82 19.36
CA GLY A 70 6.29 -0.14 20.01
C GLY A 70 7.55 -0.18 19.16
N PHE A 71 7.88 -1.34 18.60
CA PHE A 71 8.97 -1.53 17.64
C PHE A 71 8.81 -0.59 16.43
N LEU A 72 7.64 -0.61 15.80
CA LEU A 72 7.32 0.24 14.66
C LEU A 72 7.42 1.74 15.01
N SER A 73 6.90 2.13 16.18
CA SER A 73 6.96 3.52 16.65
C SER A 73 8.42 3.99 16.81
N ASN A 74 9.28 3.16 17.39
CA ASN A 74 10.70 3.48 17.54
C ASN A 74 11.42 3.53 16.19
N LYS A 75 11.07 2.64 15.26
CA LYS A 75 11.64 2.63 13.91
C LYS A 75 11.34 3.93 13.16
N LEU A 76 10.11 4.42 13.25
CA LEU A 76 9.66 5.62 12.53
C LEU A 76 9.92 6.94 13.28
N ARG A 77 10.37 6.86 14.54
CA ARG A 77 10.70 8.01 15.40
C ARG A 77 11.52 9.10 14.70
N PRO A 78 12.61 8.78 13.95
CA PRO A 78 13.47 9.81 13.36
C PRO A 78 12.74 10.78 12.42
N VAL A 79 11.63 10.34 11.82
CA VAL A 79 10.84 11.13 10.86
C VAL A 79 9.55 11.67 11.49
N LEU A 80 8.95 10.92 12.42
CA LEU A 80 7.62 11.23 12.96
C LEU A 80 7.62 12.02 14.27
N GLU A 81 8.73 12.01 15.01
CA GLU A 81 8.82 12.74 16.27
C GLU A 81 8.80 14.25 16.01
N ARG A 82 7.94 14.95 16.77
CA ARG A 82 7.78 16.39 16.68
C ARG A 82 8.13 17.00 18.04
N GLN A 83 8.49 18.27 18.04
CA GLN A 83 8.77 19.02 19.24
C GLN A 83 7.61 19.96 19.55
N ASP A 84 7.43 20.23 20.84
CA ASP A 84 6.48 21.22 21.31
C ASP A 84 6.89 22.61 20.82
N THR A 85 5.89 23.44 20.58
CA THR A 85 6.10 24.85 20.24
C THR A 85 5.60 25.71 21.39
N ASN A 86 6.03 26.97 21.44
CA ASN A 86 5.55 27.95 22.42
C ASN A 86 4.02 28.16 22.39
N PHE A 87 3.34 27.73 21.33
CA PHE A 87 1.91 27.92 21.12
C PHE A 87 1.07 26.67 21.33
N ARG A 88 1.65 25.47 21.20
CA ARG A 88 0.91 24.20 21.28
C ARG A 88 1.85 23.02 21.51
N GLY A 89 1.42 22.10 22.39
CA GLY A 89 2.00 20.76 22.50
C GLY A 89 1.78 19.93 21.23
N CYS A 90 2.82 19.26 20.78
CA CYS A 90 2.77 18.40 19.62
C CYS A 90 1.93 17.14 19.91
N VAL A 91 1.43 16.50 18.85
CA VAL A 91 0.81 15.17 19.01
C VAL A 91 1.92 14.17 19.32
N PRO A 92 1.87 13.43 20.44
CA PRO A 92 2.91 12.48 20.80
C PRO A 92 3.14 11.41 19.73
N LEU A 93 4.36 10.92 19.60
CA LEU A 93 4.76 9.93 18.59
C LEU A 93 3.82 8.72 18.52
N LYS A 94 3.57 8.06 19.67
CA LYS A 94 2.66 6.89 19.74
C LYS A 94 1.27 7.25 19.20
N LYS A 95 0.74 8.42 19.57
CA LYS A 95 -0.59 8.88 19.11
C LYS A 95 -0.59 9.13 17.59
N ARG A 96 0.46 9.70 17.02
CA ARG A 96 0.60 9.90 15.55
C ARG A 96 0.60 8.56 14.80
N VAL A 97 1.38 7.60 15.28
CA VAL A 97 1.48 6.25 14.71
C VAL A 97 0.13 5.54 14.81
N ALA A 98 -0.52 5.60 15.98
CA ALA A 98 -1.84 5.01 16.19
C ALA A 98 -2.93 5.60 15.27
N ILE A 99 -2.94 6.92 15.07
CA ILE A 99 -3.86 7.58 14.13
C ILE A 99 -3.67 7.03 12.70
N ALA A 100 -2.42 6.91 12.26
CA ALA A 100 -2.12 6.42 10.91
C ALA A 100 -2.49 4.93 10.76
N LEU A 101 -2.09 4.08 11.71
CA LEU A 101 -2.44 2.67 11.72
C LEU A 101 -3.95 2.46 11.77
N TRP A 102 -4.68 3.26 12.56
CA TRP A 102 -6.13 3.19 12.59
C TRP A 102 -6.74 3.44 11.21
N LYS A 103 -6.24 4.44 10.47
CA LYS A 103 -6.68 4.71 9.09
C LYS A 103 -6.41 3.52 8.18
N LEU A 104 -5.23 2.89 8.26
CA LEU A 104 -4.87 1.74 7.41
C LEU A 104 -5.67 0.48 7.77
N ALA A 105 -5.83 0.20 9.07
CA ALA A 105 -6.54 -0.96 9.61
C ALA A 105 -8.03 -0.93 9.32
N THR A 106 -8.68 0.24 9.42
CA THR A 106 -10.15 0.36 9.34
C THR A 106 -10.65 0.95 8.02
N GLY A 107 -9.84 1.81 7.39
CA GLY A 107 -10.24 2.63 6.25
C GLY A 107 -11.19 3.79 6.59
N SER A 108 -11.51 4.05 7.87
CA SER A 108 -12.49 5.07 8.31
C SER A 108 -12.20 6.49 7.85
N GLU A 109 -13.21 7.36 7.86
CA GLU A 109 -13.07 8.75 7.42
C GLU A 109 -12.16 9.55 8.36
N TYR A 110 -11.40 10.50 7.80
CA TYR A 110 -10.48 11.35 8.57
C TYR A 110 -11.18 12.12 9.70
N ARG A 111 -12.46 12.49 9.50
CA ARG A 111 -13.27 13.19 10.50
C ARG A 111 -13.57 12.30 11.71
N SER A 112 -14.00 11.07 11.46
CA SER A 112 -14.33 10.06 12.48
C SER A 112 -13.10 9.77 13.35
N ILE A 113 -11.94 9.58 12.71
CA ILE A 113 -10.66 9.38 13.41
C ILE A 113 -10.28 10.63 14.22
N GLY A 114 -10.49 11.83 13.67
CA GLY A 114 -10.21 13.08 14.39
C GLY A 114 -11.04 13.24 15.67
N HIS A 115 -12.32 12.87 15.62
CA HIS A 115 -13.18 12.86 16.81
C HIS A 115 -12.71 11.83 17.84
N LEU A 116 -12.37 10.61 17.39
CA LEU A 116 -11.95 9.51 18.28
C LEU A 116 -10.64 9.82 19.03
N PHE A 117 -9.64 10.37 18.33
CA PHE A 117 -8.33 10.67 18.91
C PHE A 117 -8.24 12.09 19.53
N GLY A 118 -9.30 12.90 19.43
CA GLY A 118 -9.31 14.27 19.94
C GLY A 118 -8.40 15.24 19.17
N VAL A 119 -8.28 15.07 17.85
CA VAL A 119 -7.42 15.91 16.99
C VAL A 119 -8.19 16.51 15.81
N SER A 120 -7.64 17.56 15.18
CA SER A 120 -8.26 18.12 13.97
C SER A 120 -8.14 17.15 12.79
N ILE A 121 -9.10 17.21 11.86
CA ILE A 121 -9.04 16.44 10.60
C ILE A 121 -7.71 16.64 9.85
N THR A 122 -7.21 17.87 9.83
CA THR A 122 -5.91 18.22 9.23
C THR A 122 -4.74 17.54 9.91
N THR A 123 -4.82 17.32 11.23
CA THR A 123 -3.81 16.58 11.99
C THR A 123 -3.83 15.11 11.61
N VAL A 124 -5.02 14.51 11.45
CA VAL A 124 -5.16 13.11 10.98
C VAL A 124 -4.55 12.94 9.60
N CYS A 125 -4.90 13.80 8.63
CA CYS A 125 -4.35 13.73 7.28
C CYS A 125 -2.82 13.80 7.30
N ARG A 126 -2.24 14.74 8.06
CA ARG A 126 -0.79 14.87 8.20
C ARG A 126 -0.15 13.66 8.87
N CYS A 127 -0.78 13.06 9.87
CA CYS A 127 -0.26 11.85 10.51
C CYS A 127 -0.20 10.69 9.52
N VAL A 128 -1.24 10.50 8.70
CA VAL A 128 -1.27 9.44 7.68
C VAL A 128 -0.21 9.68 6.60
N GLN A 129 -0.11 10.91 6.09
CA GLN A 129 0.89 11.28 5.07
C GLN A 129 2.32 11.11 5.59
N ASP A 130 2.63 11.69 6.75
CA ASP A 130 3.97 11.60 7.34
C ASP A 130 4.32 10.14 7.66
N PHE A 131 3.35 9.35 8.15
CA PHE A 131 3.55 7.93 8.46
C PHE A 131 3.86 7.12 7.20
N CYS A 132 3.09 7.30 6.12
CA CYS A 132 3.34 6.57 4.87
C CYS A 132 4.69 6.98 4.26
N ALA A 133 5.04 8.27 4.27
CA ALA A 133 6.34 8.74 3.80
C ALA A 133 7.51 8.20 4.64
N ALA A 134 7.36 8.16 5.97
CA ALA A 134 8.34 7.56 6.87
C ALA A 134 8.47 6.06 6.62
N ALA A 135 7.36 5.35 6.44
CA ALA A 135 7.36 3.92 6.14
C ALA A 135 8.00 3.62 4.79
N GLU A 136 7.73 4.40 3.73
CA GLU A 136 8.39 4.25 2.43
C GLU A 136 9.90 4.44 2.50
N THR A 137 10.37 5.32 3.38
CA THR A 137 11.80 5.62 3.53
C THR A 137 12.52 4.56 4.40
N LEU A 138 11.87 4.09 5.47
CA LEU A 138 12.52 3.30 6.51
C LEU A 138 12.06 1.84 6.58
N LEU A 139 10.78 1.58 6.33
CA LEU A 139 10.16 0.26 6.53
C LEU A 139 10.06 -0.53 5.22
N VAL A 140 9.61 0.09 4.13
CA VAL A 140 9.46 -0.57 2.82
C VAL A 140 10.80 -1.13 2.33
N PRO A 141 11.93 -0.38 2.34
CA PRO A 141 13.21 -0.91 1.90
C PRO A 141 13.77 -1.96 2.84
N GLU A 142 13.24 -2.11 4.05
CA GLU A 142 13.63 -3.14 5.00
C GLU A 142 12.83 -4.43 4.80
N GLN A 143 11.52 -4.29 4.72
CA GLN A 143 10.59 -5.42 4.71
C GLN A 143 10.39 -5.98 3.30
N ILE A 144 10.56 -5.18 2.25
CA ILE A 144 10.38 -5.58 0.86
C ILE A 144 11.70 -5.40 0.13
N ARG A 145 12.50 -6.46 0.10
CA ARG A 145 13.82 -6.49 -0.53
C ARG A 145 13.90 -7.60 -1.56
N PHE A 146 14.59 -7.31 -2.65
CA PHE A 146 15.01 -8.37 -3.57
C PHE A 146 15.91 -9.37 -2.83
N PRO A 147 15.62 -10.68 -2.90
CA PRO A 147 16.44 -11.71 -2.28
C PRO A 147 17.86 -11.73 -2.87
N ASP A 148 18.85 -12.05 -2.05
CA ASP A 148 20.18 -12.43 -2.54
C ASP A 148 20.20 -13.91 -2.96
N GLU A 149 21.34 -14.39 -3.49
CA GLU A 149 21.44 -15.78 -3.94
C GLU A 149 21.22 -16.81 -2.81
N VAL A 150 21.67 -16.50 -1.59
CA VAL A 150 21.47 -17.38 -0.43
C VAL A 150 19.98 -17.50 -0.14
N LYS A 151 19.27 -16.37 -0.13
CA LYS A 151 17.83 -16.33 0.13
C LYS A 151 17.03 -16.99 -1.00
N PHE A 152 17.41 -16.79 -2.26
CA PHE A 152 16.80 -17.52 -3.38
C PHE A 152 16.93 -19.03 -3.23
N ARG A 153 18.10 -19.50 -2.77
CA ARG A 153 18.31 -20.93 -2.50
C ARG A 153 17.41 -21.43 -1.38
N GLU A 154 17.31 -20.70 -0.27
CA GLU A 154 16.38 -21.04 0.82
C GLU A 154 14.93 -21.12 0.35
N MET A 155 14.48 -20.11 -0.42
CA MET A 155 13.13 -20.04 -0.97
C MET A 155 12.86 -21.21 -1.91
N ALA A 156 13.79 -21.50 -2.83
CA ALA A 156 13.68 -22.62 -3.75
C ALA A 156 13.63 -23.97 -3.03
N THR A 157 14.51 -24.20 -2.06
CA THR A 157 14.51 -25.44 -1.27
C THR A 157 13.22 -25.58 -0.48
N TYR A 158 12.70 -24.49 0.09
CA TYR A 158 11.42 -24.52 0.82
C TYR A 158 10.25 -24.93 -0.10
N ILE A 159 10.15 -24.31 -1.28
CA ILE A 159 9.08 -24.61 -2.24
C ILE A 159 9.23 -26.03 -2.82
N GLU A 160 10.47 -26.45 -3.13
CA GLU A 160 10.76 -27.80 -3.62
C GLU A 160 10.38 -28.87 -2.59
N ASN A 161 10.75 -28.69 -1.33
CA ASN A 161 10.41 -29.65 -0.26
C ASN A 161 8.90 -29.73 -0.02
N ARG A 162 8.16 -28.63 -0.19
CA ARG A 162 6.72 -28.57 0.12
C ARG A 162 5.83 -28.99 -1.04
N TRP A 163 6.21 -28.67 -2.28
CA TRP A 163 5.38 -28.87 -3.47
C TRP A 163 6.08 -29.61 -4.63
N GLY A 164 7.35 -29.96 -4.47
CA GLY A 164 8.14 -30.67 -5.47
C GLY A 164 8.55 -29.82 -6.67
N LEU A 165 8.52 -28.49 -6.55
CA LEU A 165 8.85 -27.55 -7.63
C LEU A 165 10.28 -27.02 -7.48
N PRO A 166 11.28 -27.63 -8.15
CA PRO A 166 12.67 -27.20 -8.06
C PRO A 166 12.86 -25.79 -8.61
N HIS A 167 13.75 -25.00 -8.00
CA HIS A 167 14.10 -23.64 -8.45
C HIS A 167 12.93 -22.63 -8.51
N CYS A 168 11.73 -23.01 -8.10
CA CYS A 168 10.62 -22.08 -7.93
C CYS A 168 10.88 -21.23 -6.68
N VAL A 169 10.86 -19.90 -6.80
CA VAL A 169 11.19 -18.99 -5.70
C VAL A 169 10.01 -18.13 -5.26
N GLY A 170 8.85 -18.27 -5.90
CA GLY A 170 7.67 -17.54 -5.48
C GLY A 170 6.56 -17.54 -6.52
N ALA A 171 5.52 -16.79 -6.21
CA ALA A 171 4.43 -16.53 -7.13
C ALA A 171 4.11 -15.03 -7.21
N ILE A 172 3.75 -14.58 -8.40
CA ILE A 172 3.34 -13.21 -8.72
C ILE A 172 1.84 -13.15 -8.94
N ASP A 173 1.21 -12.11 -8.39
CA ASP A 173 -0.20 -11.83 -8.64
C ASP A 173 -0.48 -10.33 -8.67
N GLY A 174 -1.62 -9.98 -9.28
CA GLY A 174 -2.15 -8.63 -9.37
C GLY A 174 -3.40 -8.47 -8.49
N SER A 175 -3.62 -7.26 -7.96
CA SER A 175 -4.81 -6.97 -7.18
C SER A 175 -5.27 -5.53 -7.36
N HIS A 176 -6.58 -5.36 -7.55
CA HIS A 176 -7.18 -4.03 -7.65
C HIS A 176 -7.41 -3.43 -6.26
N ILE A 177 -7.02 -2.17 -6.09
CA ILE A 177 -7.26 -1.35 -4.90
C ILE A 177 -8.29 -0.26 -5.25
N PRO A 178 -9.43 -0.20 -4.56
CA PRO A 178 -10.49 0.76 -4.86
C PRO A 178 -10.08 2.22 -4.61
N ILE A 179 -10.35 3.09 -5.58
CA ILE A 179 -10.11 4.53 -5.48
C ILE A 179 -11.38 5.31 -5.80
N LEU A 180 -11.45 6.55 -5.33
CA LEU A 180 -12.35 7.52 -5.91
C LEU A 180 -11.91 7.79 -7.37
N ALA A 181 -12.88 7.94 -8.26
CA ALA A 181 -12.60 8.29 -9.66
C ALA A 181 -11.75 9.57 -9.70
N PRO A 182 -10.54 9.53 -10.31
CA PRO A 182 -9.73 10.73 -10.49
C PRO A 182 -10.49 11.76 -11.33
N GLN A 183 -10.20 13.05 -11.14
CA GLN A 183 -10.83 14.10 -11.94
C GLN A 183 -10.41 14.00 -13.41
N ASP A 184 -9.13 13.73 -13.63
CA ASP A 184 -8.53 13.56 -14.96
C ASP A 184 -8.39 12.07 -15.31
N TYR A 185 -8.61 11.72 -16.58
CA TYR A 185 -8.41 10.36 -17.11
C TYR A 185 -9.15 9.25 -16.33
N HIS A 186 -10.32 9.54 -15.75
CA HIS A 186 -11.07 8.58 -14.92
C HIS A 186 -11.33 7.22 -15.61
N CYS A 187 -11.59 7.22 -16.93
CA CYS A 187 -11.77 6.01 -17.74
C CYS A 187 -10.59 5.04 -17.64
N ASP A 188 -9.36 5.53 -17.52
CA ASP A 188 -8.17 4.69 -17.44
C ASP A 188 -8.14 3.87 -16.13
N PHE A 189 -8.80 4.37 -15.08
CA PHE A 189 -8.87 3.69 -13.79
C PHE A 189 -10.08 2.77 -13.69
N PHE A 190 -11.00 2.80 -14.65
CA PHE A 190 -12.17 1.94 -14.69
C PHE A 190 -11.78 0.51 -15.06
N ASN A 191 -11.92 -0.42 -14.12
CA ASN A 191 -11.56 -1.81 -14.34
C ASN A 191 -12.73 -2.61 -14.95
N ARG A 192 -12.43 -3.85 -15.32
CA ARG A 192 -13.40 -4.79 -15.93
C ARG A 192 -14.54 -5.19 -15.02
N LYS A 193 -14.36 -5.03 -13.70
CA LYS A 193 -15.38 -5.28 -12.67
C LYS A 193 -16.35 -4.11 -12.50
N GLY A 194 -16.19 -3.04 -13.27
CA GLY A 194 -17.11 -1.90 -13.28
C GLY A 194 -16.84 -0.86 -12.20
N TRP A 195 -15.63 -0.79 -11.65
CA TRP A 195 -15.27 0.20 -10.63
C TRP A 195 -13.85 0.76 -10.82
N HIS A 196 -13.59 1.93 -10.20
CA HIS A 196 -12.31 2.64 -10.34
C HIS A 196 -11.26 2.08 -9.38
N SER A 197 -10.08 1.76 -9.89
CA SER A 197 -9.01 1.13 -9.11
C SER A 197 -7.61 1.51 -9.57
N ILE A 198 -6.64 1.34 -8.67
CA ILE A 198 -5.24 1.17 -9.05
C ILE A 198 -4.83 -0.29 -8.90
N LEU A 199 -3.79 -0.70 -9.62
CA LEU A 199 -3.21 -2.03 -9.53
C LEU A 199 -2.08 -2.08 -8.51
N LEU A 200 -2.07 -3.15 -7.72
CA LEU A 200 -0.97 -3.65 -6.92
C LEU A 200 -0.49 -4.96 -7.54
N GLN A 201 0.75 -5.02 -8.00
CA GLN A 201 1.46 -6.23 -8.36
C GLN A 201 2.39 -6.61 -7.21
N GLY A 202 2.41 -7.88 -6.83
CA GLY A 202 3.25 -8.37 -5.74
C GLY A 202 3.79 -9.76 -6.04
N VAL A 203 5.04 -10.00 -5.62
CA VAL A 203 5.66 -11.32 -5.65
C VAL A 203 5.93 -11.77 -4.23
N VAL A 204 5.45 -12.96 -3.89
CA VAL A 204 5.62 -13.55 -2.57
C VAL A 204 6.48 -14.81 -2.63
N ASP A 205 7.15 -15.12 -1.52
CA ASP A 205 7.86 -16.38 -1.35
C ASP A 205 6.91 -17.53 -0.96
N GLY A 206 7.46 -18.73 -0.75
CA GLY A 206 6.69 -19.90 -0.31
C GLY A 206 6.05 -19.75 1.08
N LYS A 207 6.44 -18.75 1.87
CA LYS A 207 5.87 -18.42 3.19
C LYS A 207 4.81 -17.31 3.12
N GLY A 208 4.59 -16.71 1.94
CA GLY A 208 3.65 -15.63 1.74
C GLY A 208 4.22 -14.23 1.99
N LEU A 209 5.53 -14.08 2.20
CA LEU A 209 6.16 -12.78 2.41
C LEU A 209 6.44 -12.08 1.07
N PHE A 210 6.06 -10.81 0.96
CA PHE A 210 6.32 -10.01 -0.23
C PHE A 210 7.79 -9.63 -0.34
N TRP A 211 8.47 -10.02 -1.41
CA TRP A 211 9.86 -9.60 -1.66
C TRP A 211 9.97 -8.62 -2.84
N ASN A 212 8.90 -8.48 -3.62
CA ASN A 212 8.75 -7.43 -4.61
C ASN A 212 7.31 -6.93 -4.65
N VAL A 213 7.12 -5.61 -4.71
CA VAL A 213 5.80 -5.01 -4.94
C VAL A 213 5.92 -3.81 -5.87
N PHE A 214 4.86 -3.56 -6.63
CA PHE A 214 4.75 -2.43 -7.53
C PHE A 214 3.28 -1.97 -7.59
N ALA A 215 3.01 -0.69 -7.34
CA ALA A 215 1.66 -0.19 -7.22
C ALA A 215 1.46 1.20 -7.87
N GLY A 216 0.20 1.51 -8.18
CA GLY A 216 -0.24 2.86 -8.58
C GLY A 216 -0.57 3.02 -10.05
N LEU A 217 -0.53 1.95 -10.84
CA LEU A 217 -0.99 1.98 -12.24
C LEU A 217 -2.51 1.92 -12.34
N ALA A 218 -3.03 2.40 -13.46
CA ALA A 218 -4.45 2.51 -13.70
C ALA A 218 -5.15 1.14 -13.80
N GLY A 219 -6.35 1.02 -13.23
CA GLY A 219 -7.11 -0.22 -13.12
C GLY A 219 -7.57 -0.86 -14.43
N SER A 220 -7.54 -0.14 -15.56
CA SER A 220 -7.82 -0.73 -16.87
C SER A 220 -6.63 -1.51 -17.45
N MET A 221 -5.42 -1.31 -16.92
CA MET A 221 -4.21 -1.95 -17.44
C MET A 221 -4.21 -3.46 -17.18
N HIS A 222 -3.70 -4.23 -18.13
CA HIS A 222 -3.50 -5.67 -17.96
C HIS A 222 -2.26 -5.98 -17.12
N ASP A 223 -2.28 -7.08 -16.36
CA ASP A 223 -1.16 -7.51 -15.50
C ASP A 223 0.15 -7.68 -16.26
N ALA A 224 0.13 -8.21 -17.48
CA ALA A 224 1.32 -8.29 -18.33
C ALA A 224 1.92 -6.91 -18.65
N ARG A 225 1.08 -5.88 -18.83
CA ARG A 225 1.54 -4.52 -19.08
C ARG A 225 2.10 -3.90 -17.81
N VAL A 226 1.47 -4.14 -16.66
CA VAL A 226 1.99 -3.74 -15.34
C VAL A 226 3.36 -4.37 -15.09
N LEU A 227 3.51 -5.67 -15.39
CA LEU A 227 4.79 -6.36 -15.28
C LEU A 227 5.85 -5.71 -16.17
N ARG A 228 5.56 -5.47 -17.47
CA ARG A 228 6.54 -4.92 -18.42
C ARG A 228 7.11 -3.56 -18.03
N VAL A 229 6.37 -2.76 -17.26
CA VAL A 229 6.84 -1.46 -16.75
C VAL A 229 7.36 -1.52 -15.31
N SER A 230 7.22 -2.66 -14.63
CA SER A 230 7.68 -2.81 -13.26
C SER A 230 9.20 -3.02 -13.23
N LYS A 231 9.82 -2.64 -12.11
CA LYS A 231 11.26 -2.82 -11.92
C LYS A 231 11.66 -4.30 -12.03
N LEU A 232 10.78 -5.22 -11.62
CA LEU A 232 11.01 -6.66 -11.74
C LEU A 232 11.31 -7.08 -13.19
N TRP A 233 10.54 -6.61 -14.17
CA TRP A 233 10.77 -6.95 -15.58
C TRP A 233 12.09 -6.39 -16.10
N GLU A 234 12.38 -5.12 -15.82
CA GLU A 234 13.66 -4.49 -16.21
C GLU A 234 14.86 -5.29 -15.68
N LEU A 235 14.75 -5.72 -14.42
CA LEU A 235 15.80 -6.42 -13.70
C LEU A 235 15.98 -7.88 -14.14
N ALA A 236 14.88 -8.59 -14.39
CA ALA A 236 14.90 -9.96 -14.87
C ALA A 236 15.35 -10.04 -16.33
N SER A 237 14.91 -9.12 -17.18
CA SER A 237 15.26 -9.09 -18.62
C SER A 237 16.73 -8.76 -18.87
N ARG A 238 17.39 -8.07 -17.93
CA ARG A 238 18.83 -7.77 -18.00
C ARG A 238 19.70 -8.85 -17.35
N GLY A 239 19.11 -9.92 -16.80
CA GLY A 239 19.84 -10.97 -16.09
C GLY A 239 20.42 -10.56 -14.74
N ASN A 240 20.07 -9.38 -14.21
CA ASN A 240 20.73 -8.80 -13.04
C ASN A 240 20.22 -9.33 -11.69
N HIS A 241 19.03 -9.95 -11.63
CA HIS A 241 18.36 -10.22 -10.35
C HIS A 241 17.89 -11.64 -10.09
N PHE A 242 17.82 -12.49 -11.11
CA PHE A 242 17.78 -13.94 -10.86
C PHE A 242 19.24 -14.42 -10.91
N PRO A 243 19.76 -15.03 -9.83
CA PRO A 243 21.12 -15.56 -9.84
C PRO A 243 21.34 -16.49 -11.02
N ALA A 244 22.52 -16.43 -11.64
CA ALA A 244 22.89 -17.23 -12.81
C ALA A 244 23.01 -18.75 -12.52
N ARG A 245 22.57 -19.19 -11.34
CA ARG A 245 22.61 -20.59 -10.95
C ARG A 245 21.52 -21.37 -11.66
N THR A 246 21.94 -22.37 -12.41
CA THR A 246 21.05 -23.25 -13.18
C THR A 246 21.09 -24.69 -12.68
N ARG A 247 20.01 -25.43 -12.92
CA ARG A 247 19.89 -26.88 -12.68
C ARG A 247 19.28 -27.55 -13.91
N ASN A 248 19.65 -28.80 -14.15
CA ASN A 248 18.99 -29.61 -15.16
C ASN A 248 17.64 -30.10 -14.60
N ILE A 249 16.55 -29.65 -15.22
CA ILE A 249 15.17 -30.00 -14.90
C ILE A 249 14.57 -30.67 -16.14
N GLY A 250 14.44 -32.00 -16.12
CA GLY A 250 13.84 -32.76 -17.21
C GLY A 250 14.57 -32.62 -18.54
N GLY A 251 15.91 -32.54 -18.52
CA GLY A 251 16.75 -32.36 -19.71
C GLY A 251 16.99 -30.91 -20.11
N VAL A 252 16.39 -29.94 -19.41
CA VAL A 252 16.51 -28.51 -19.70
C VAL A 252 17.27 -27.78 -18.60
N THR A 253 18.27 -26.98 -18.97
CA THR A 253 18.98 -26.11 -18.04
C THR A 253 18.10 -24.92 -17.67
N ALA A 254 17.66 -24.86 -16.41
CA ALA A 254 16.74 -23.84 -15.91
C ALA A 254 17.30 -23.12 -14.68
N GLY A 255 17.16 -21.79 -14.68
CA GLY A 255 17.48 -20.93 -13.55
C GLY A 255 16.36 -20.91 -12.50
N TYR A 256 16.44 -19.96 -11.56
CA TYR A 256 15.34 -19.64 -10.67
C TYR A 256 14.16 -19.03 -11.44
N TYR A 257 12.94 -19.36 -11.05
CA TYR A 257 11.73 -18.83 -11.68
C TYR A 257 10.63 -18.56 -10.66
N ILE A 258 9.70 -17.68 -11.03
CA ILE A 258 8.46 -17.43 -10.32
C ILE A 258 7.27 -17.93 -11.12
N ILE A 259 6.13 -18.13 -10.44
CA ILE A 259 4.89 -18.60 -11.06
C ILE A 259 3.88 -17.46 -11.15
N GLY A 260 3.33 -17.23 -12.34
CA GLY A 260 2.22 -16.31 -12.57
C GLY A 260 0.93 -17.02 -12.97
N ASP A 261 -0.13 -16.23 -13.05
CA ASP A 261 -1.39 -16.64 -13.66
C ASP A 261 -1.33 -16.68 -15.21
N SER A 262 -2.46 -16.96 -15.85
CA SER A 262 -2.54 -17.02 -17.32
C SER A 262 -2.40 -15.66 -18.02
N ALA A 263 -2.63 -14.55 -17.31
CA ALA A 263 -2.54 -13.20 -17.84
C ALA A 263 -1.08 -12.74 -18.00
N TYR A 264 -0.13 -13.33 -17.27
CA TYR A 264 1.29 -13.02 -17.42
C TYR A 264 1.91 -13.61 -18.71
N PRO A 265 2.99 -13.01 -19.24
CA PRO A 265 3.78 -13.61 -20.31
C PRO A 265 4.51 -14.87 -19.81
N LEU A 266 4.78 -15.81 -20.71
CA LEU A 266 5.68 -16.93 -20.41
C LEU A 266 7.12 -16.46 -20.66
N GLN A 267 8.02 -16.70 -19.71
CA GLN A 267 9.45 -16.38 -19.77
C GLN A 267 10.26 -17.50 -19.10
N ASN A 268 11.57 -17.55 -19.33
CA ASN A 268 12.45 -18.51 -18.63
C ASN A 268 12.45 -18.35 -17.09
N TRP A 269 12.13 -17.14 -16.60
CA TRP A 269 12.08 -16.78 -15.18
C TRP A 269 10.64 -16.56 -14.66
N LEU A 270 9.62 -16.62 -15.53
CA LEU A 270 8.20 -16.48 -15.18
C LEU A 270 7.37 -17.55 -15.89
N LEU A 271 7.03 -18.60 -15.15
CA LEU A 271 6.25 -19.72 -15.67
C LEU A 271 4.76 -19.53 -15.38
N LYS A 272 3.92 -20.03 -16.28
CA LYS A 272 2.46 -20.00 -16.13
C LYS A 272 1.83 -21.35 -16.47
N PRO A 273 0.67 -21.69 -15.88
CA PRO A 273 -0.01 -22.96 -16.15
C PRO A 273 -0.34 -23.15 -17.64
N PHE A 274 -0.59 -24.39 -18.03
CA PHE A 274 -1.16 -24.70 -19.34
C PHE A 274 -2.60 -24.16 -19.40
N GLN A 275 -2.95 -23.52 -20.51
CA GLN A 275 -4.29 -22.96 -20.69
C GLN A 275 -5.31 -24.08 -20.88
N ASP A 276 -6.36 -24.07 -20.06
CA ASP A 276 -7.46 -25.00 -20.24
C ASP A 276 -8.39 -24.54 -21.35
N LYS A 277 -8.27 -25.17 -22.52
CA LYS A 277 -9.19 -25.00 -23.66
C LYS A 277 -10.16 -26.19 -23.79
N GLY A 278 -10.38 -26.93 -22.70
CA GLY A 278 -11.17 -28.17 -22.68
C GLY A 278 -10.43 -29.40 -23.24
N ARG A 279 -9.11 -29.31 -23.42
CA ARG A 279 -8.27 -30.35 -24.05
C ARG A 279 -6.93 -30.57 -23.33
N LEU A 280 -6.86 -30.29 -22.03
CA LEU A 280 -5.64 -30.54 -21.26
C LEU A 280 -5.38 -32.04 -21.12
N THR A 281 -4.15 -32.47 -21.42
CA THR A 281 -3.71 -33.84 -21.17
C THR A 281 -3.62 -34.12 -19.66
N ALA A 282 -3.59 -35.40 -19.26
CA ALA A 282 -3.50 -35.77 -17.84
C ALA A 282 -2.23 -35.18 -17.18
N GLU A 283 -1.13 -35.14 -17.93
CA GLU A 283 0.14 -34.56 -17.52
C GLU A 283 0.02 -33.05 -17.28
N GLN A 284 -0.62 -32.34 -18.20
CA GLN A 284 -0.84 -30.89 -18.06
C GLN A 284 -1.78 -30.56 -16.90
N GLN A 285 -2.80 -31.40 -16.65
CA GLN A 285 -3.68 -31.26 -15.49
C GLN A 285 -2.92 -31.47 -14.17
N MET A 286 -2.07 -32.50 -14.10
CA MET A 286 -1.21 -32.74 -12.93
C MET A 286 -0.24 -31.57 -12.70
N PHE A 287 0.39 -31.06 -13.76
CA PHE A 287 1.26 -29.88 -13.69
C PHE A 287 0.51 -28.66 -13.15
N ASN A 288 -0.65 -28.35 -13.72
CA ASN A 288 -1.48 -27.23 -13.29
C ASN A 288 -1.89 -27.38 -11.83
N ARG A 289 -2.25 -28.60 -11.37
CA ARG A 289 -2.56 -28.86 -9.96
C ARG A 289 -1.39 -28.54 -9.03
N LYS A 290 -0.14 -28.87 -9.40
CA LYS A 290 1.04 -28.50 -8.60
C LYS A 290 1.25 -26.97 -8.57
N PHE A 291 1.10 -26.31 -9.72
CA PHE A 291 1.20 -24.84 -9.82
C PHE A 291 0.15 -24.12 -8.98
N SER A 292 -1.09 -24.61 -8.99
CA SER A 292 -2.19 -24.05 -8.18
C SER A 292 -1.86 -24.05 -6.69
N ARG A 293 -1.09 -25.02 -6.17
CA ARG A 293 -0.72 -25.05 -4.74
C ARG A 293 0.19 -23.89 -4.33
N VAL A 294 1.11 -23.47 -5.19
CA VAL A 294 1.96 -22.29 -4.93
C VAL A 294 1.17 -21.00 -5.16
N ARG A 295 0.29 -20.98 -6.17
CA ARG A 295 -0.64 -19.86 -6.41
C ARG A 295 -1.53 -19.55 -5.22
N VAL A 296 -2.03 -20.57 -4.51
CA VAL A 296 -2.81 -20.38 -3.27
C VAL A 296 -2.02 -19.59 -2.22
N VAL A 297 -0.69 -19.69 -2.17
CA VAL A 297 0.14 -18.92 -1.23
C VAL A 297 0.06 -17.43 -1.54
N VAL A 298 0.18 -17.03 -2.81
CA VAL A 298 0.07 -15.62 -3.20
C VAL A 298 -1.35 -15.10 -3.01
N GLU A 299 -2.35 -15.87 -3.41
CA GLU A 299 -3.77 -15.50 -3.22
C GLU A 299 -4.08 -15.28 -1.71
N ASN A 300 -3.58 -16.16 -0.85
CA ASN A 300 -3.71 -16.02 0.62
C ASN A 300 -2.95 -14.81 1.17
N ALA A 301 -1.74 -14.52 0.68
CA ALA A 301 -0.96 -13.37 1.13
C ALA A 301 -1.68 -12.05 0.81
N PHE A 302 -2.24 -11.92 -0.40
CA PHE A 302 -3.05 -10.77 -0.79
C PHE A 302 -4.36 -10.68 0.02
N GLY A 303 -5.02 -11.81 0.28
CA GLY A 303 -6.20 -11.87 1.14
C GLY A 303 -5.91 -11.38 2.56
N ARG A 304 -4.85 -11.89 3.19
CA ARG A 304 -4.41 -11.48 4.53
C ARG A 304 -3.96 -10.01 4.56
N LEU A 305 -3.23 -9.55 3.54
CA LEU A 305 -2.84 -8.14 3.40
C LEU A 305 -4.06 -7.21 3.42
N LYS A 306 -5.06 -7.50 2.60
CA LYS A 306 -6.29 -6.70 2.48
C LYS A 306 -7.19 -6.81 3.70
N GLY A 307 -7.29 -8.01 4.28
CA GLY A 307 -8.07 -8.26 5.48
C GLY A 307 -7.49 -7.54 6.71
N ARG A 308 -6.16 -7.55 6.86
CA ARG A 308 -5.44 -6.85 7.95
C ARG A 308 -5.53 -5.33 7.76
N TRP A 309 -5.32 -4.85 6.54
CA TRP A 309 -5.34 -3.42 6.20
C TRP A 309 -6.57 -3.07 5.35
N ARG A 310 -7.72 -2.94 6.01
CA ARG A 310 -9.02 -2.77 5.34
C ARG A 310 -9.14 -1.49 4.51
N CYS A 311 -8.23 -0.53 4.66
CA CYS A 311 -8.17 0.61 3.74
C CYS A 311 -7.96 0.18 2.27
N LEU A 312 -7.42 -1.02 2.03
CA LEU A 312 -7.22 -1.60 0.70
C LEU A 312 -8.48 -2.24 0.09
N LEU A 313 -9.53 -2.46 0.90
CA LEU A 313 -10.82 -3.00 0.48
C LEU A 313 -11.88 -1.91 0.28
N LYS A 314 -11.64 -0.71 0.82
CA LYS A 314 -12.57 0.41 0.77
C LYS A 314 -12.14 1.43 -0.25
N ARG A 315 -13.11 2.15 -0.82
CA ARG A 315 -12.85 3.27 -1.73
C ARG A 315 -12.04 4.35 -1.00
N ASN A 316 -10.83 4.62 -1.46
CA ASN A 316 -9.98 5.64 -0.87
C ASN A 316 -10.25 7.01 -1.52
N GLU A 317 -10.50 8.02 -0.68
CA GLU A 317 -10.80 9.41 -1.10
C GLU A 317 -9.55 10.29 -1.20
N SER A 318 -8.39 9.73 -0.86
CA SER A 318 -7.11 10.43 -0.95
C SER A 318 -6.63 10.53 -2.40
N ASP A 319 -5.69 11.45 -2.66
CA ASP A 319 -5.04 11.53 -3.96
C ASP A 319 -4.26 10.26 -4.30
N LEU A 320 -4.05 10.01 -5.60
CA LEU A 320 -3.42 8.79 -6.10
C LEU A 320 -2.03 8.53 -5.53
N GLN A 321 -1.23 9.58 -5.25
CA GLN A 321 0.11 9.41 -4.71
C GLN A 321 0.03 8.92 -3.26
N LEU A 322 -0.86 9.49 -2.45
CA LEU A 322 -1.09 8.99 -1.11
C LEU A 322 -1.67 7.57 -1.11
N VAL A 323 -2.61 7.24 -2.01
CA VAL A 323 -3.13 5.86 -2.09
C VAL A 323 -2.01 4.88 -2.43
N LYS A 324 -1.16 5.19 -3.42
CA LYS A 324 0.02 4.38 -3.74
C LYS A 324 0.92 4.19 -2.52
N SER A 325 1.17 5.27 -1.78
CA SER A 325 2.01 5.24 -0.58
C SER A 325 1.42 4.40 0.55
N MET A 326 0.10 4.48 0.75
CA MET A 326 -0.63 3.61 1.68
C MET A 326 -0.52 2.14 1.27
N VAL A 327 -0.64 1.82 -0.02
CA VAL A 327 -0.50 0.44 -0.53
C VAL A 327 0.88 -0.12 -0.23
N MET A 328 1.94 0.62 -0.55
CA MET A 328 3.33 0.22 -0.28
C MET A 328 3.57 0.02 1.22
N THR A 329 3.05 0.95 2.03
CA THR A 329 3.14 0.90 3.49
C THR A 329 2.43 -0.33 4.06
N CYS A 330 1.21 -0.64 3.61
CA CYS A 330 0.47 -1.83 4.03
C CYS A 330 1.20 -3.12 3.68
N CYS A 331 1.86 -3.20 2.52
CA CYS A 331 2.67 -4.38 2.15
C CYS A 331 3.84 -4.58 3.12
N ALA A 332 4.53 -3.50 3.48
CA ALA A 332 5.65 -3.56 4.42
C ALA A 332 5.19 -3.88 5.85
N LEU A 333 4.08 -3.30 6.30
CA LEU A 333 3.46 -3.61 7.60
C LEU A 333 2.97 -5.05 7.68
N TYR A 334 2.44 -5.59 6.58
CA TYR A 334 2.07 -7.01 6.49
C TYR A 334 3.28 -7.90 6.74
N ASN A 335 4.38 -7.71 6.01
CA ASN A 335 5.60 -8.48 6.22
C ASN A 335 6.14 -8.34 7.65
N LEU A 336 6.12 -7.12 8.22
CA LEU A 336 6.52 -6.89 9.62
C LEU A 336 5.69 -7.76 10.57
N CYS A 337 4.37 -7.77 10.40
CA CYS A 337 3.47 -8.57 11.25
C CYS A 337 3.71 -10.07 11.09
N GLU A 338 3.86 -10.56 9.86
CA GLU A 338 4.12 -12.00 9.62
C GLU A 338 5.50 -12.41 10.16
N ASN A 339 6.52 -11.55 10.06
CA ASN A 339 7.85 -11.80 10.64
C ASN A 339 7.84 -11.82 12.17
N HIS A 340 6.95 -11.06 12.80
CA HIS A 340 6.76 -11.05 14.26
C HIS A 340 5.82 -12.16 14.74
N GLY A 341 5.29 -13.01 13.85
CA GLY A 341 4.38 -14.09 14.21
C GLY A 341 3.00 -13.62 14.66
N GLU A 342 2.59 -12.41 14.26
CA GLU A 342 1.30 -11.82 14.63
C GLU A 342 0.15 -12.64 14.02
N THR A 343 -0.68 -13.21 14.89
CA THR A 343 -1.84 -14.00 14.46
C THR A 343 -2.83 -13.11 13.68
N TYR A 344 -3.44 -13.71 12.66
CA TYR A 344 -4.52 -13.08 11.92
C TYR A 344 -5.51 -14.17 11.51
N GLU A 345 -6.66 -14.17 12.16
CA GLU A 345 -7.79 -15.03 11.81
C GLU A 345 -8.47 -14.45 10.58
N THR A 346 -8.46 -15.25 9.50
CA THR A 346 -9.03 -14.86 8.21
C THR A 346 -10.50 -15.23 8.20
N GLU A 347 -11.30 -14.58 9.03
CA GLU A 347 -12.74 -14.53 8.81
C GLU A 347 -13.02 -13.25 8.03
N LEU A 348 -13.57 -13.41 6.81
CA LEU A 348 -14.09 -12.39 5.88
C LEU A 348 -13.29 -12.27 4.56
N ASP A 349 -13.98 -12.67 3.49
CA ASP A 349 -13.79 -12.38 2.06
C ASP A 349 -12.60 -13.01 1.31
N VAL A 350 -12.76 -14.30 0.98
CA VAL A 350 -12.10 -14.90 -0.19
C VAL A 350 -12.83 -14.40 -1.43
N GLN A 351 -12.25 -13.44 -2.17
CA GLN A 351 -12.70 -13.19 -3.54
C GLN A 351 -12.22 -14.36 -4.43
N PRO A 352 -13.09 -14.95 -5.27
CA PRO A 352 -12.66 -15.95 -6.24
C PRO A 352 -11.61 -15.35 -7.19
N ALA A 353 -10.56 -16.12 -7.49
CA ALA A 353 -9.59 -15.78 -8.53
C ALA A 353 -10.30 -15.69 -9.90
N GLU A 354 -10.01 -14.64 -10.68
CA GLU A 354 -10.58 -14.48 -12.02
C GLU A 354 -9.74 -15.20 -13.08
N PRO A 355 -10.37 -15.72 -14.16
CA PRO A 355 -9.64 -16.19 -15.32
C PRO A 355 -8.98 -15.00 -16.04
N GLY A 356 -7.67 -14.86 -15.88
CA GLY A 356 -6.87 -13.85 -16.57
C GLY A 356 -6.99 -13.96 -18.09
N VAL A 357 -7.23 -12.83 -18.76
CA VAL A 357 -7.27 -12.77 -20.24
C VAL A 357 -5.90 -13.11 -20.79
N ALA A 358 -5.84 -14.20 -21.56
CA ALA A 358 -4.63 -14.73 -22.14
C ALA A 358 -3.90 -13.70 -23.01
N VAL A 359 -2.66 -13.40 -22.65
CA VAL A 359 -1.72 -12.66 -23.52
C VAL A 359 -1.00 -13.65 -24.45
N ALA A 360 -0.71 -13.21 -25.67
CA ALA A 360 -0.07 -13.98 -26.74
C ALA A 360 1.20 -14.71 -26.27
N GLN A 361 1.51 -15.83 -26.93
CA GLN A 361 2.65 -16.70 -26.62
C GLN A 361 3.97 -15.99 -26.95
N ASP A 362 4.61 -15.40 -25.95
CA ASP A 362 6.06 -15.23 -25.98
C ASP A 362 6.68 -16.65 -25.84
N VAL A 363 7.56 -17.01 -26.77
CA VAL A 363 8.10 -18.39 -26.96
C VAL A 363 9.13 -18.75 -25.87
N GLU A 364 9.68 -17.73 -25.22
CA GLU A 364 10.73 -17.85 -24.22
C GLU A 364 10.17 -18.51 -22.95
N GLY A 365 10.68 -19.68 -22.56
CA GLY A 365 10.21 -20.43 -21.39
C GLY A 365 9.31 -21.65 -21.66
N ILE A 366 8.93 -21.92 -22.93
CA ILE A 366 8.20 -23.17 -23.27
C ILE A 366 9.04 -24.39 -22.88
N ASN A 367 10.31 -24.42 -23.28
CA ASN A 367 11.22 -25.52 -22.98
C ASN A 367 11.37 -25.75 -21.47
N VAL A 368 11.49 -24.67 -20.68
CA VAL A 368 11.59 -24.76 -19.21
C VAL A 368 10.32 -25.33 -18.62
N ARG A 369 9.15 -24.87 -19.07
CA ARG A 369 7.84 -25.36 -18.59
C ARG A 369 7.63 -26.84 -18.93
N GLU A 370 7.94 -27.24 -20.16
CA GLU A 370 7.81 -28.63 -20.61
C GLU A 370 8.82 -29.55 -19.92
N GLY A 371 10.08 -29.13 -19.79
CA GLY A 371 11.10 -29.85 -19.03
C GLY A 371 10.70 -30.02 -17.55
N LEU A 372 10.14 -28.99 -16.93
CA LEU A 372 9.58 -29.07 -15.58
C LEU A 372 8.40 -30.04 -15.50
N MET A 373 7.49 -30.04 -16.48
CA MET A 373 6.41 -31.03 -16.52
C MET A 373 6.94 -32.45 -16.58
N GLN A 374 7.92 -32.74 -17.45
CA GLN A 374 8.55 -34.06 -17.54
C GLN A 374 9.26 -34.44 -16.24
N PHE A 375 9.97 -33.51 -15.61
CA PHE A 375 10.61 -33.72 -14.31
C PHE A 375 9.58 -34.09 -13.22
N LEU A 376 8.43 -33.41 -13.19
CA LEU A 376 7.40 -33.66 -12.20
C LEU A 376 6.67 -34.99 -12.41
N LEU A 377 6.60 -35.48 -13.65
CA LEU A 377 6.05 -36.80 -13.98
C LEU A 377 7.01 -37.92 -13.56
N ALA A 378 8.32 -37.73 -13.74
CA ALA A 378 9.33 -38.73 -13.41
C ALA A 378 9.55 -38.91 -11.89
N ASN A 379 9.21 -37.91 -11.08
CA ASN A 379 9.43 -37.89 -9.63
C ASN A 379 8.12 -37.93 -8.81
N ASN A 380 7.00 -38.26 -9.46
CA ASN A 380 5.73 -38.58 -8.81
C ASN A 380 5.55 -40.09 -8.77
#